data_AF-A0A4Y7T4S1-F1
#
_entry.id   AF-A0A4Y7T4S1-F1
#
_cell.length_a   1.000
_cell.length_b   1.000
_cell.length_c   1.000
_cell.angle_alpha   90.00
_cell.angle_beta   90.00
_cell.angle_gamma   90.00
#
_symmetry.space_group_name_H-M   'P 1'
#
loop_
_entity.id
_entity.type
_entity.pdbx_description
1 polymer ?
#
loop_
_entity_poly.entity_id
_entity_poly.type
_entity_poly.pdbx_seq_one_letter_code
_entity_poly.pdbx_strand_id
1 'polypeptide(L)' 'PVGSTDTQTNLLHLPSHGEILPRLDNVFASGTWILGVSLGDERTLHMDDKRQGFELSFPSGSVYLQK' A
#
# COMPACT_ATOMS: atom_id res chain seq x y z
N PRO A 1 -6.91 23.26 -2.86
CA PRO A 1 -6.88 21.84 -2.42
C PRO A 1 -7.00 21.77 -0.89
N VAL A 2 -8.20 21.50 -0.40
CA VAL A 2 -8.46 21.34 1.04
C VAL A 2 -8.10 19.90 1.40
N GLY A 3 -6.84 19.65 1.75
CA GLY A 3 -6.47 18.41 2.43
C GLY A 3 -6.92 18.50 3.88
N SER A 4 -7.64 17.50 4.38
CA SER A 4 -7.94 17.41 5.81
C SER A 4 -6.62 17.29 6.58
N THR A 5 -6.50 17.94 7.74
CA THR A 5 -5.26 17.97 8.55
C THR A 5 -4.82 16.59 9.06
N ASP A 6 -5.69 15.58 8.94
CA ASP A 6 -5.48 14.23 9.46
C ASP A 6 -5.24 13.19 8.36
N THR A 7 -5.21 13.59 7.07
CA THR A 7 -4.88 12.67 5.98
C THR A 7 -3.47 12.93 5.47
N GLN A 8 -2.65 11.88 5.49
CA GLN A 8 -1.34 11.89 4.85
C GLN A 8 -1.41 11.19 3.50
N THR A 9 -0.77 11.77 2.49
CA THR A 9 -0.67 11.17 1.15
C THR A 9 0.79 11.02 0.79
N ASN A 10 1.18 9.81 0.39
CA ASN A 10 2.49 9.51 -0.15
C ASN A 10 2.34 9.05 -1.60
N LEU A 11 3.22 9.53 -2.48
CA LEU A 11 3.32 9.08 -3.86
C LEU A 11 4.64 8.34 -4.03
N LEU A 12 4.55 7.08 -4.38
CA LEU A 12 5.70 6.21 -4.61
C LEU A 12 5.79 5.86 -6.09
N HIS A 13 6.96 6.12 -6.69
CA HIS A 13 7.31 5.64 -8.02
C HIS A 13 8.32 4.51 -7.88
N LEU A 14 7.97 3.34 -8.42
CA LEU A 14 8.85 2.17 -8.48
C LEU A 14 9.29 1.92 -9.93
N PRO A 15 10.57 1.66 -10.20
CA PRO A 15 11.01 1.17 -11.51
C PRO A 15 10.43 -0.23 -11.77
N SER A 16 10.48 -0.73 -13.01
CA SER A 16 9.88 -2.02 -13.39
C SER A 16 10.33 -3.21 -12.53
N HIS A 17 11.58 -3.18 -12.05
CA HIS A 17 12.16 -4.20 -11.17
C HIS A 17 12.33 -3.72 -9.72
N GLY A 18 11.79 -2.55 -9.38
CA GLY A 18 11.81 -2.03 -8.02
C GLY A 18 10.79 -2.79 -7.16
N GLU A 19 11.17 -3.06 -5.92
CA GLU A 19 10.35 -3.73 -4.92
C GLU A 19 10.27 -2.92 -3.63
N ILE A 20 9.21 -3.16 -2.87
CA ILE A 20 9.12 -2.68 -1.49
C ILE A 20 9.34 -3.91 -0.61
N LEU A 21 10.39 -3.88 0.20
CA LEU A 21 10.66 -4.96 1.13
C LEU A 21 9.57 -5.05 2.22
N PRO A 22 9.30 -6.26 2.75
CA PRO A 22 8.29 -6.46 3.79
C PRO A 22 8.53 -5.52 4.98
N ARG A 23 7.48 -4.77 5.36
CA ARG A 23 7.50 -3.83 6.48
C ARG A 23 6.10 -3.65 7.05
N LEU A 24 6.04 -3.30 8.33
CA LEU A 24 4.83 -2.75 8.95
C LEU A 24 4.84 -1.23 8.82
N ASP A 25 3.71 -0.65 8.46
CA ASP A 25 3.55 0.79 8.51
C ASP A 25 3.59 1.30 9.95
N ASN A 26 4.05 2.53 10.12
CA ASN A 26 4.26 3.10 11.45
C ASN A 26 2.89 3.38 12.09
N VAL A 27 2.50 2.56 13.06
CA VAL A 27 1.20 2.66 13.76
C VAL A 27 0.98 3.97 14.53
N PHE A 28 2.05 4.72 14.83
CA PHE A 28 1.94 6.03 15.49
C PHE A 28 1.77 7.18 14.50
N ALA A 29 2.20 6.99 13.25
CA ALA A 29 2.06 7.98 12.18
C ALA A 29 0.91 7.67 11.24
N SER A 30 0.46 6.41 11.21
CA SER A 30 -0.60 5.91 10.34
C SER A 30 -1.89 5.79 11.15
N GLY A 31 -3.01 6.21 10.56
CA GLY A 31 -4.32 5.95 11.14
C GLY A 31 -4.65 4.45 11.16
N THR A 32 -5.86 4.11 11.60
CA THR A 32 -6.38 2.73 11.59
C THR A 32 -6.71 2.20 10.20
N TRP A 33 -6.49 2.99 9.16
CA TRP A 33 -6.77 2.63 7.78
C TRP A 33 -5.65 3.13 6.88
N ILE A 34 -5.25 2.28 5.95
CA ILE A 34 -4.35 2.62 4.86
C ILE A 34 -5.06 2.33 3.56
N LEU A 35 -5.14 3.35 2.70
CA LEU A 35 -5.71 3.25 1.37
C LEU A 35 -4.61 3.48 0.34
N GLY A 36 -4.46 2.55 -0.60
CA GLY A 36 -3.55 2.71 -1.73
C GLY A 36 -4.27 2.59 -3.05
N VAL A 37 -3.82 3.41 -4.00
CA VAL A 37 -4.26 3.37 -5.40
C VAL A 37 -3.05 3.01 -6.25
N SER A 38 -3.18 1.95 -7.03
CA SER A 38 -2.10 1.48 -7.91
C SER A 38 -2.27 2.06 -9.31
N LEU A 39 -1.18 2.57 -9.89
CA LEU A 39 -1.15 3.15 -11.22
C LEU A 39 0.06 2.61 -11.98
N GLY A 40 -0.12 2.30 -13.26
CA GLY A 40 0.93 1.73 -14.11
C GLY A 40 0.90 0.22 -14.13
N ASP A 41 2.07 -0.43 -14.15
CA ASP A 41 2.16 -1.89 -14.25
C ASP A 41 1.61 -2.59 -13.00
N GLU A 42 1.00 -3.77 -13.21
CA GLU A 42 0.48 -4.61 -12.12
C GLU A 42 1.60 -5.01 -11.15
N ARG A 43 1.27 -5.00 -9.85
CA ARG A 43 2.17 -5.42 -8.78
C ARG A 43 1.48 -6.44 -7.88
N THR A 44 2.26 -7.29 -7.24
CA THR A 44 1.75 -8.26 -6.26
C THR A 44 2.14 -7.82 -4.85
N LEU A 45 1.14 -7.71 -3.97
CA LEU A 45 1.36 -7.61 -2.53
C LEU A 45 1.50 -9.01 -1.96
N HIS A 46 2.60 -9.25 -1.26
CA HIS A 46 2.80 -10.45 -0.45
C HIS A 46 2.56 -10.08 1.01
N MET A 47 1.53 -10.66 1.62
CA MET A 47 1.20 -10.45 3.02
C MET A 47 1.61 -11.69 3.82
N ASP A 48 2.63 -11.53 4.65
CA ASP A 48 3.08 -12.59 5.55
C ASP A 48 2.37 -12.49 6.89
N ASP A 49 1.66 -13.55 7.27
CA ASP A 49 1.17 -13.76 8.64
C ASP A 49 1.72 -15.07 9.19
N LYS A 50 1.87 -15.14 10.52
CA LYS A 50 2.36 -16.31 11.25
C LYS A 50 1.49 -17.56 11.06
N ARG A 51 0.23 -17.39 10.62
CA ARG A 51 -0.73 -18.50 10.46
C ARG A 51 -1.01 -18.81 9.00
N GLN A 52 -1.21 -17.79 8.17
CA GLN A 52 -1.45 -17.97 6.74
C GLN A 52 -1.16 -16.67 5.97
N GLY A 53 -0.10 -16.69 5.18
CA GLY A 53 0.17 -15.61 4.22
C GLY A 53 -0.73 -15.70 2.99
N PHE A 54 -0.86 -14.58 2.28
CA PHE A 54 -1.57 -14.54 1.01
C PHE A 54 -0.93 -13.54 0.04
N GLU A 55 -1.27 -13.69 -1.24
CA GLU A 55 -0.85 -12.79 -2.30
C GLU A 55 -2.07 -12.09 -2.90
N LEU A 56 -1.88 -10.82 -3.28
CA LEU A 56 -2.93 -10.01 -3.89
C LEU A 56 -2.36 -9.21 -5.06
N SER A 57 -2.94 -9.40 -6.24
CA SER A 57 -2.63 -8.58 -7.41
C SER A 57 -3.24 -7.19 -7.31
N PHE A 58 -2.45 -6.18 -7.63
CA PHE A 58 -2.82 -4.77 -7.75
C PHE A 58 -2.63 -4.29 -9.19
N PRO A 59 -3.60 -4.59 -10.08
CA PRO A 59 -3.58 -4.06 -11.44
C PRO A 59 -3.73 -2.52 -11.43
N SER A 60 -3.35 -1.88 -12.55
CA SER A 60 -3.55 -0.44 -12.73
C SER A 60 -5.00 -0.03 -12.46
N GLY A 61 -5.19 1.01 -11.65
CA GLY A 61 -6.50 1.52 -11.24
C GLY A 61 -7.13 0.79 -10.05
N SER A 62 -6.51 -0.27 -9.52
CA SER A 62 -7.02 -0.94 -8.32
C SER A 62 -6.90 -0.04 -7.09
N VAL A 63 -7.86 -0.18 -6.17
CA VAL A 63 -7.84 0.44 -4.86
C VAL A 63 -7.80 -0.66 -3.82
N TYR A 64 -6.88 -0.58 -2.86
CA TYR A 64 -6.86 -1.47 -1.72
C TYR A 64 -7.07 -0.68 -0.43
N LEU A 65 -7.59 -1.38 0.58
CA LEU A 65 -7.85 -0.85 1.90
C LEU A 65 -7.38 -1.86 2.95
N GLN A 66 -6.53 -1.40 3.86
CA GLN A 66 -5.98 -2.20 4.96
C GLN A 66 -6.41 -1.58 6.29
N LYS A 67 -6.78 -2.41 7.27
CA LYS A 67 -7.19 -2.04 8.63
C LYS A 67 -6.36 -2.80 9.66
#